data_AF-A0A935VDQ1-F1
#
_entry.id   AF-A0A935VDQ1-F1
#
_cell.length_a   1.000
_cell.length_b   1.000
_cell.length_c   1.000
_cell.angle_alpha   90.00
_cell.angle_beta   90.00
_cell.angle_gamma   90.00
#
_symmetry.space_group_name_H-M   'P 1'
#
loop_
_entity.id
_entity.type
_entity.pdbx_description
1 polymer ?
#
loop_
_entity_poly.entity_id
_entity_poly.type
_entity_poly.pdbx_seq_one_letter_code
_entity_poly.pdbx_strand_id
1 'polypeptide(L)'
;MSVLDLARVIIYRFHEKGLEIFLINNEMDKDQDIWQIPQGLSESIREKGHLKNIIDLDTMVDENGRTVKTLAIEGDWHDIPSIRGMLKHDVKLVKAIVKENLPGSEKGAYFAVKEAFKKVMPHEYKALKELKDVLFDRNSVTNI
;
A
#
# COMPACT_ATOMS: atom_id res chain seq x y z
N MET A 1 19.46 14.98 -12.00
CA MET A 1 19.12 13.64 -12.50
C MET A 1 17.84 13.21 -11.80
N SER A 2 16.69 13.35 -12.46
CA SER A 2 15.40 12.96 -11.88
C SER A 2 15.18 11.48 -12.15
N VAL A 3 15.57 10.64 -11.21
CA VAL A 3 15.01 9.30 -11.11
C VAL A 3 13.54 9.49 -10.73
N LEU A 4 12.63 9.07 -11.60
CA LEU A 4 11.21 8.97 -11.28
C LEU A 4 11.07 7.86 -10.24
N ASP A 5 11.27 8.22 -8.99
CA ASP A 5 11.05 7.36 -7.83
C ASP A 5 9.54 6.99 -7.82
N LEU A 6 9.25 5.70 -7.74
CA LEU A 6 7.90 5.17 -7.60
C LEU A 6 7.56 5.08 -6.12
N ALA A 7 6.31 5.33 -5.76
CA ALA A 7 5.82 5.16 -4.41
C ALA A 7 4.64 4.20 -4.37
N ARG A 8 4.81 3.12 -3.63
CA ARG A 8 3.78 2.11 -3.38
C ARG A 8 3.11 2.39 -2.04
N VAL A 9 1.78 2.34 -2.00
CA VAL A 9 1.03 2.51 -0.76
C VAL A 9 0.24 1.24 -0.45
N ILE A 10 0.61 0.58 0.64
CA ILE A 10 -0.12 -0.55 1.19
C ILE A 10 -1.15 -0.01 2.18
N ILE A 11 -2.43 -0.28 1.91
CA ILE A 11 -3.51 -0.01 2.85
C ILE A 11 -3.87 -1.32 3.52
N TYR A 12 -3.68 -1.42 4.83
CA TYR A 12 -4.00 -2.62 5.61
C TYR A 12 -5.06 -2.33 6.67
N ARG A 13 -5.81 -3.35 7.08
CA ARG A 13 -6.73 -3.26 8.22
C ARG A 13 -6.77 -4.59 8.97
N PHE A 14 -7.10 -4.54 10.26
CA PHE A 14 -7.45 -5.72 11.03
C PHE A 14 -8.97 -5.89 11.05
N HIS A 15 -9.47 -7.00 10.48
CA HIS A 15 -10.89 -7.34 10.48
C HIS A 15 -11.10 -8.79 10.99
N GLU A 16 -12.30 -9.32 10.86
CA GLU A 16 -12.68 -10.68 11.30
C GLU A 16 -11.73 -11.80 10.85
N LYS A 17 -11.09 -11.66 9.68
CA LYS A 17 -10.13 -12.65 9.13
C LYS A 17 -8.67 -12.38 9.51
N GLY A 18 -8.40 -11.37 10.33
CA GLY A 18 -7.06 -10.92 10.70
C GLY A 18 -6.55 -9.77 9.83
N LEU A 19 -5.26 -9.80 9.48
CA LEU A 19 -4.63 -8.78 8.65
C LEU A 19 -5.12 -8.88 7.20
N GLU A 20 -5.78 -7.83 6.73
CA GLU A 20 -6.27 -7.68 5.36
C GLU A 20 -5.53 -6.56 4.64
N ILE A 21 -5.29 -6.75 3.35
CA ILE A 21 -4.56 -5.84 2.47
C ILE A 21 -5.48 -5.42 1.32
N PHE A 22 -5.54 -4.12 1.06
CA PHE A 22 -6.24 -3.59 -0.10
C PHE A 22 -5.40 -3.80 -1.36
N LEU A 23 -5.99 -4.46 -2.35
CA LEU A 23 -5.42 -4.64 -3.68
C LEU A 23 -6.37 -4.08 -4.73
N ILE A 24 -5.80 -3.74 -5.87
CA ILE A 24 -6.50 -3.27 -7.06
C ILE A 24 -6.27 -4.25 -8.20
N ASN A 25 -7.27 -4.44 -9.04
CA ASN A 25 -7.16 -5.23 -10.26
C ASN A 25 -7.31 -4.30 -11.45
N ASN A 26 -6.26 -4.24 -12.27
CA ASN A 26 -6.28 -3.47 -13.50
C ASN A 26 -6.83 -4.34 -14.63
N GLU A 27 -8.02 -4.00 -15.13
CA GLU A 27 -8.66 -4.74 -16.23
C GLU A 27 -7.87 -4.67 -17.56
N MET A 28 -6.85 -3.79 -17.65
CA MET A 28 -5.98 -3.71 -18.82
C MET A 28 -4.92 -4.81 -18.89
N ASP A 29 -4.66 -5.51 -17.78
CA ASP A 29 -3.76 -6.66 -17.78
C ASP A 29 -4.50 -7.89 -18.34
N LYS A 30 -3.85 -8.66 -19.21
CA LYS A 30 -4.49 -9.80 -19.90
C LYS A 30 -4.90 -10.92 -18.93
N ASP A 31 -4.37 -10.88 -17.72
CA ASP A 31 -4.66 -11.79 -16.63
C ASP A 31 -5.60 -11.13 -15.61
N GLN A 32 -6.90 -11.45 -15.70
CA GLN A 32 -7.94 -10.97 -14.77
C GLN A 32 -7.73 -11.43 -13.31
N ASP A 33 -6.77 -12.31 -13.04
CA ASP A 33 -6.48 -12.84 -11.69
C ASP A 33 -5.28 -12.14 -11.00
N ILE A 34 -4.55 -11.26 -11.70
CA ILE A 34 -3.42 -10.54 -11.10
C ILE A 34 -3.93 -9.31 -10.35
N TRP A 35 -3.65 -9.25 -9.05
CA TRP A 35 -3.97 -8.11 -8.20
C TRP A 35 -2.70 -7.40 -7.79
N GLN A 36 -2.73 -6.07 -7.76
CA GLN A 36 -1.57 -5.24 -7.50
C GLN A 36 -1.82 -4.31 -6.32
N ILE A 37 -0.74 -3.85 -5.70
CA ILE A 37 -0.79 -2.80 -4.68
C ILE A 37 -0.79 -1.45 -5.40
N PRO A 38 -1.61 -0.46 -4.98
CA PRO A 38 -1.63 0.86 -5.61
C PRO A 38 -0.24 1.54 -5.63
N GLN A 39 0.16 2.06 -6.79
CA GLN A 39 1.46 2.71 -7.00
C GLN A 39 1.30 4.10 -7.62
N GLY A 40 1.98 5.11 -7.11
CA GLY A 40 1.98 6.47 -7.64
C GLY A 40 3.37 7.07 -7.73
N LEU A 41 3.47 8.31 -8.20
CA LEU A 41 4.74 9.02 -8.27
C LEU A 41 5.21 9.48 -6.88
N SER A 42 6.47 9.21 -6.53
CA SER A 42 7.02 9.49 -5.19
C SER A 42 7.23 10.98 -4.89
N GLU A 43 7.29 11.83 -5.92
CA GLU A 43 7.47 13.28 -5.78
C GLU A 43 6.40 13.85 -4.84
N SER A 44 5.18 13.30 -4.94
CA SER A 44 4.03 13.62 -4.10
C SER A 44 4.19 13.22 -2.63
N ILE A 45 5.08 12.27 -2.32
CA ILE A 45 5.28 11.66 -1.00
C ILE A 45 6.42 12.34 -0.23
N ARG A 46 7.52 12.70 -0.92
CA ARG A 46 8.76 13.21 -0.29
C ARG A 46 8.60 14.53 0.46
N GLU A 47 7.67 15.40 0.07
CA GLU A 47 7.51 16.72 0.69
C GLU A 47 6.73 16.73 2.03
N LYS A 48 6.17 15.60 2.48
CA LYS A 48 5.12 15.60 3.53
C LYS A 48 5.40 14.67 4.71
N GLY A 49 6.68 14.40 4.98
CA GLY A 49 7.14 13.52 6.05
C GLY A 49 6.97 14.12 7.45
N HIS A 50 5.76 14.04 8.01
CA HIS A 50 5.52 14.00 9.46
C HIS A 50 4.18 13.29 9.71
N LEU A 51 4.18 11.98 9.48
CA LEU A 51 2.99 11.16 9.47
C LEU A 51 3.00 10.29 10.74
N LYS A 52 2.08 10.55 11.67
CA LYS A 52 1.90 9.69 12.85
C LYS A 52 1.17 8.42 12.40
N ASN A 53 1.77 7.25 12.61
CA ASN A 53 1.25 5.90 12.29
C ASN A 53 1.43 5.38 10.86
N ILE A 54 2.37 5.92 10.08
CA ILE A 54 2.80 5.25 8.84
C ILE A 54 3.98 4.34 9.14
N ILE A 55 3.97 3.16 8.51
CA ILE A 55 5.12 2.26 8.48
C ILE A 55 5.86 2.53 7.17
N ASP A 56 7.05 3.13 7.28
CA ASP A 56 7.98 3.26 6.15
C ASP A 56 8.67 1.90 5.99
N LEU A 57 8.50 1.27 4.83
CA LEU A 57 9.12 -0.01 4.50
C LEU A 57 10.36 0.22 3.63
N ASP A 58 11.18 -0.81 3.51
CA ASP A 58 12.43 -0.73 2.76
C ASP A 58 12.20 -0.34 1.30
N THR A 59 13.09 0.52 0.81
CA THR A 59 13.10 0.93 -0.59
C THR A 59 13.58 -0.23 -1.45
N MET A 60 12.77 -0.62 -2.42
CA MET A 60 13.08 -1.72 -3.34
C MET A 60 13.48 -1.18 -4.70
N VAL A 61 14.34 -1.90 -5.42
CA VAL A 61 14.65 -1.59 -6.81
C VAL A 61 13.84 -2.56 -7.69
N ASP A 62 13.02 -2.00 -8.57
CA ASP A 62 12.23 -2.74 -9.54
C ASP A 62 13.12 -3.32 -10.66
N GLU A 63 12.60 -4.28 -11.44
CA GLU A 63 13.32 -4.91 -12.56
C GLU A 63 13.82 -3.90 -13.61
N ASN A 64 13.18 -2.72 -13.68
CA ASN A 64 13.56 -1.62 -14.55
C ASN A 64 14.66 -0.70 -13.96
N GLY A 65 15.25 -1.05 -12.82
CA GLY A 65 16.24 -0.22 -12.12
C GLY A 65 15.66 1.03 -11.45
N ARG A 66 14.34 1.08 -11.29
CA ARG A 66 13.63 2.19 -10.63
C ARG A 66 13.55 1.93 -9.13
N THR A 67 13.81 2.95 -8.32
CA THR A 67 13.59 2.92 -6.88
C THR A 67 12.12 3.05 -6.56
N VAL A 68 11.60 2.09 -5.79
CA VAL A 68 10.23 1.98 -5.33
C VAL A 68 10.22 2.12 -3.82
N LYS A 69 9.76 3.28 -3.35
CA LYS A 69 9.53 3.50 -1.91
C LYS A 69 8.18 2.90 -1.53
N THR A 70 8.14 2.09 -0.46
CA THR A 70 6.88 1.49 -0.01
C THR A 70 6.46 2.06 1.33
N LEU A 71 5.20 2.48 1.43
CA LEU A 71 4.60 2.97 2.67
C LEU A 71 3.38 2.11 3.01
N ALA A 72 3.23 1.77 4.28
CA ALA A 72 2.06 1.06 4.76
C ALA A 72 1.27 1.89 5.77
N ILE A 73 -0.05 1.91 5.58
CA ILE A 73 -1.00 2.67 6.39
C ILE A 73 -2.15 1.78 6.84
N GLU A 74 -2.57 1.96 8.08
CA GLU A 74 -3.76 1.30 8.61
C GLU A 74 -5.02 2.10 8.24
N GLY A 75 -5.99 1.46 7.60
CA GLY A 75 -7.27 2.08 7.30
C GLY A 75 -8.17 1.29 6.36
N ASP A 76 -9.46 1.60 6.43
CA ASP A 76 -10.42 1.22 5.39
C ASP A 76 -10.44 2.29 4.30
N TRP A 77 -10.24 1.93 3.03
CA TRP A 77 -10.28 2.83 1.89
C TRP A 77 -11.59 3.61 1.81
N HIS A 78 -12.71 2.99 2.17
CA HIS A 78 -14.00 3.66 2.23
C HIS A 78 -14.08 4.68 3.37
N ASP A 79 -13.32 4.47 4.45
CA ASP A 79 -13.19 5.39 5.57
C ASP A 79 -12.02 6.36 5.46
N ILE A 80 -11.08 6.19 4.53
CA ILE A 80 -9.99 7.15 4.27
C ILE A 80 -10.48 8.61 4.15
N PRO A 81 -11.66 8.93 3.57
CA PRO A 81 -12.24 10.27 3.62
C PRO A 81 -12.49 10.82 5.03
N SER A 82 -12.66 9.93 6.01
CA SER A 82 -13.19 10.17 7.36
C SER A 82 -12.20 9.83 8.49
N ILE A 83 -11.01 9.29 8.20
CA ILE A 83 -10.02 8.96 9.25
C ILE A 83 -9.60 10.24 9.98
N ARG A 84 -10.20 10.46 11.16
CA ARG A 84 -10.00 11.62 12.03
C ARG A 84 -8.55 11.74 12.54
N GLY A 85 -7.73 10.69 12.36
CA GLY A 85 -6.33 10.62 12.79
C GLY A 85 -5.27 10.89 11.72
N MET A 86 -5.63 10.91 10.43
CA MET A 86 -4.68 11.20 9.34
C MET A 86 -4.66 12.68 9.01
N LEU A 87 -3.50 13.24 8.68
CA LEU A 87 -3.42 14.62 8.21
C LEU A 87 -4.20 14.71 6.89
N LYS A 88 -4.91 15.82 6.68
CA LYS A 88 -5.70 16.09 5.45
C LYS A 88 -4.88 15.91 4.17
N HIS A 89 -3.56 16.10 4.24
CA HIS A 89 -2.64 15.92 3.12
C HIS A 89 -2.38 14.44 2.79
N ASP A 90 -2.41 13.58 3.80
CA ASP A 90 -2.13 12.15 3.73
C ASP A 90 -3.31 11.44 3.07
N VAL A 91 -4.52 11.78 3.54
CA VAL A 91 -5.79 11.35 2.94
C VAL A 91 -5.84 11.75 1.46
N LYS A 92 -5.40 12.97 1.13
CA LYS A 92 -5.35 13.44 -0.26
C LYS A 92 -4.34 12.67 -1.11
N LEU A 93 -3.16 12.35 -0.56
CA LEU A 93 -2.13 11.59 -1.25
C LEU A 93 -2.61 10.19 -1.55
N VAL A 94 -3.08 9.47 -0.53
CA VAL A 94 -3.57 8.09 -0.70
C VAL A 94 -4.74 8.07 -1.68
N LYS A 95 -5.66 9.04 -1.57
CA LYS A 95 -6.75 9.20 -2.53
C LYS A 95 -6.27 9.48 -3.94
N ALA A 96 -5.23 10.30 -4.12
CA ALA A 96 -4.67 10.57 -5.44
C ALA A 96 -4.10 9.29 -6.06
N ILE A 97 -3.26 8.56 -5.33
CA ILE A 97 -2.67 7.29 -5.80
C ILE A 97 -3.76 6.29 -6.13
N VAL A 98 -4.69 6.04 -5.21
CA VAL A 98 -5.76 5.08 -5.45
C VAL A 98 -6.67 5.54 -6.60
N LYS A 99 -6.96 6.84 -6.75
CA LYS A 99 -7.77 7.35 -7.87
C LYS A 99 -7.03 7.26 -9.22
N GLU A 100 -5.73 7.49 -9.24
CA GLU A 100 -4.90 7.29 -10.43
C GLU A 100 -4.86 5.83 -10.86
N ASN A 101 -4.92 4.91 -9.89
CA ASN A 101 -4.91 3.46 -10.12
C ASN A 101 -6.32 2.81 -10.10
N LEU A 102 -7.40 3.60 -10.05
CA LEU A 102 -8.79 3.13 -10.15
C LEU A 102 -9.65 4.06 -11.06
N PRO A 103 -9.29 4.37 -12.34
CA PRO A 103 -10.18 5.13 -13.21
C PRO A 103 -11.38 4.27 -13.66
N GLY A 104 -12.49 4.35 -12.92
CA GLY A 104 -13.84 4.10 -13.42
C GLY A 104 -14.33 2.64 -13.50
N SER A 105 -13.52 1.68 -13.95
CA SER A 105 -13.93 0.27 -14.16
C SER A 105 -13.19 -0.76 -13.28
N GLU A 106 -12.09 -0.35 -12.65
CA GLU A 106 -11.23 -1.24 -11.87
C GLU A 106 -11.84 -1.58 -10.49
N LYS A 107 -11.63 -2.82 -10.05
CA LYS A 107 -12.12 -3.31 -8.76
C LYS A 107 -11.01 -3.23 -7.72
N GLY A 108 -11.25 -2.48 -6.65
CA GLY A 108 -10.45 -2.52 -5.42
C GLY A 108 -11.11 -3.45 -4.40
N ALA A 109 -10.34 -4.31 -3.75
CA ALA A 109 -10.86 -5.23 -2.73
C ALA A 109 -9.84 -5.54 -1.64
N TYR A 110 -10.35 -5.85 -0.45
CA TYR A 110 -9.55 -6.34 0.66
C TYR A 110 -9.40 -7.85 0.58
N PHE A 111 -8.16 -8.32 0.73
CA PHE A 111 -7.82 -9.73 0.79
C PHE A 111 -7.09 -10.03 2.08
N ALA A 112 -7.31 -11.20 2.69
CA ALA A 112 -6.47 -11.65 3.78
C ALA A 112 -5.01 -11.69 3.31
N VAL A 113 -4.05 -11.35 4.18
CA VAL A 113 -2.62 -11.27 3.80
C VAL A 113 -2.11 -12.54 3.12
N LYS A 114 -2.60 -13.72 3.54
CA LYS A 114 -2.29 -15.03 2.94
C LYS A 114 -2.80 -15.19 1.50
N GLU A 115 -3.93 -14.57 1.18
CA GLU A 115 -4.49 -14.55 -0.16
C GLU A 115 -3.79 -13.49 -1.02
N ALA A 116 -3.51 -12.32 -0.44
CA ALA A 116 -2.77 -11.25 -1.10
C ALA A 116 -1.41 -11.75 -1.60
N PHE A 117 -0.67 -12.51 -0.79
CA PHE A 117 0.61 -13.11 -1.19
C PHE A 117 0.56 -13.99 -2.45
N LYS A 118 -0.59 -14.60 -2.75
CA LYS A 118 -0.76 -15.47 -3.92
C LYS A 118 -1.12 -14.70 -5.19
N LYS A 119 -1.64 -13.48 -5.03
CA LYS A 119 -2.22 -12.68 -6.11
C LYS A 119 -1.30 -11.55 -6.59
N VAL A 120 -0.41 -11.09 -5.72
CA VAL A 120 0.54 -10.01 -6.01
C VAL A 120 1.82 -10.52 -6.68
N MET A 121 2.52 -9.63 -7.38
CA MET A 121 3.78 -9.96 -8.03
C MET A 121 4.89 -10.27 -7.01
N PRO A 122 5.97 -10.99 -7.38
CA PRO A 122 7.05 -11.38 -6.45
C PRO A 122 7.73 -10.21 -5.73
N HIS A 123 7.81 -9.04 -6.36
CA HIS A 123 8.39 -7.85 -5.75
C HIS A 123 7.44 -7.21 -4.72
N GLU A 124 6.12 -7.37 -4.89
CA GLU A 124 5.09 -6.94 -3.93
C GLU A 124 5.02 -7.88 -2.74
N TYR A 125 5.25 -9.18 -2.98
CA TYR A 125 5.36 -10.18 -1.93
C TYR A 125 6.40 -9.79 -0.86
N LYS A 126 7.56 -9.26 -1.28
CA LYS A 126 8.60 -8.82 -0.33
C LYS A 126 8.11 -7.71 0.60
N ALA A 127 7.45 -6.69 0.06
CA ALA A 127 6.87 -5.62 0.87
C ALA A 127 5.78 -6.13 1.83
N LEU A 128 4.90 -7.03 1.38
CA LEU A 128 3.89 -7.61 2.25
C LEU A 128 4.49 -8.48 3.36
N LYS A 129 5.59 -9.18 3.07
CA LYS A 129 6.31 -9.98 4.07
C LYS A 129 6.93 -9.09 5.13
N GLU A 130 7.62 -8.03 4.69
CA GLU A 130 8.21 -7.03 5.58
C GLU A 130 7.14 -6.37 6.46
N LEU A 131 6.02 -5.93 5.87
CA LEU A 131 4.90 -5.37 6.63
C LEU A 131 4.38 -6.34 7.70
N LYS A 132 4.20 -7.61 7.35
CA LYS A 132 3.76 -8.64 8.30
C LYS A 132 4.77 -8.80 9.44
N ASP A 133 6.07 -8.78 9.15
CA ASP A 133 7.12 -8.92 10.16
C ASP A 133 7.15 -7.69 11.08
N VAL A 134 7.10 -6.47 10.53
CA VAL A 134 7.04 -5.21 11.31
C VAL A 134 5.81 -5.15 12.21
N LEU A 135 4.63 -5.54 11.70
CA LEU A 135 3.40 -5.56 12.49
C LEU A 135 3.45 -6.62 13.61
N PHE A 136 4.07 -7.76 13.34
CA PHE A 136 4.26 -8.82 14.35
C PHE A 136 5.19 -8.36 15.47
N ASP A 137 6.31 -7.70 15.14
CA ASP A 137 7.23 -7.13 16.12
C ASP A 137 6.57 -6.03 16.96
N ARG A 138 5.84 -5.11 16.32
CA ARG A 138 5.09 -4.05 17.05
C ARG A 138 4.07 -4.63 18.03
N ASN A 139 3.33 -5.66 17.62
CA ASN A 139 2.37 -6.32 18.49
C ASN A 139 3.06 -7.11 19.61
N SER A 140 4.24 -7.68 19.36
CA SER A 140 5.03 -8.39 20.39
C SER A 140 5.58 -7.43 21.45
N VAL A 141 5.99 -6.21 21.06
CA VAL A 141 6.51 -5.18 21.98
C VAL A 141 5.39 -4.49 22.77
N THR A 142 4.17 -4.44 22.24
CA THR A 142 3.01 -3.82 22.91
C THR A 142 2.35 -4.73 23.96
N ASN A 143 2.68 -6.03 23.97
CA ASN A 143 2.05 -7.04 24.83
C ASN A 143 2.97 -7.55 25.97
N ILE A 144 3.93 -6.74 26.39
CA ILE A 144 4.83 -6.95 27.55
C ILE A 144 4.64 -5.81 28.55
#